data_AF-A0A5D4TUP7-F1
#
_entry.id   AF-A0A5D4TUP7-F1
#
_cell.length_a   1.000
_cell.length_b   1.000
_cell.length_c   1.000
_cell.angle_alpha   90.00
_cell.angle_beta   90.00
_cell.angle_gamma   90.00
#
_symmetry.space_group_name_H-M   'P 1'
#
loop_
_entity.id
_entity.type
_entity.pdbx_description
1 polymer ?
#
loop_
_entity_poly.entity_id
_entity_poly.type
_entity_poly.pdbx_seq_one_letter_code
_entity_poly.pdbx_strand_id
1 'polypeptide(L)'
;MDFYKVAEIMTEVLGVKIEYTNPSVKEFKEFMTETGEDESMTNVVVGVHFPTKLGLAKGIKHDFDKVTGKKPRQIAQYIEDFRGSWE
;
A
#
# COMPACT_ATOMS: atom_id res chain seq x y z
N MET A 1 9.85 -4.18 0.34
CA MET A 1 8.62 -4.55 1.07
C MET A 1 7.54 -4.82 0.03
N ASP A 2 6.69 -5.82 0.25
CA ASP A 2 5.54 -6.14 -0.61
C ASP A 2 4.24 -6.01 0.18
N PHE A 3 3.10 -6.20 -0.49
CA PHE A 3 1.78 -6.03 0.12
C PHE A 3 1.46 -7.07 1.20
N TYR A 4 2.05 -8.27 1.12
CA TYR A 4 1.93 -9.27 2.19
C TYR A 4 2.57 -8.77 3.47
N LYS A 5 3.80 -8.23 3.39
CA LYS A 5 4.46 -7.69 4.58
C LYS A 5 3.77 -6.45 5.14
N VAL A 6 3.16 -5.63 4.28
CA VAL A 6 2.34 -4.49 4.76
C VAL A 6 1.11 -4.99 5.53
N ALA A 7 0.39 -5.99 5.02
CA ALA A 7 -0.77 -6.57 5.70
C ALA A 7 -0.42 -7.19 7.07
N GLU A 8 0.75 -7.84 7.18
CA GLU A 8 1.27 -8.35 8.45
C GLU A 8 1.53 -7.22 9.45
N ILE A 9 2.22 -6.15 9.03
CA ILE A 9 2.50 -4.99 9.90
C ILE A 9 1.19 -4.29 10.30
N MET A 10 0.23 -4.15 9.38
CA MET A 10 -1.08 -3.59 9.72
C MET A 10 -1.82 -4.48 10.73
N THR A 11 -1.73 -5.81 10.61
CA THR A 11 -2.31 -6.75 11.57
C THR A 11 -1.70 -6.56 12.96
N GLU A 12 -0.37 -6.48 13.03
CA GLU A 12 0.35 -6.27 14.29
C GLU A 12 -0.01 -4.94 14.95
N VAL A 13 -0.07 -3.86 14.16
CA VAL A 13 -0.36 -2.52 14.67
C VAL A 13 -1.84 -2.39 15.05
N LEU A 14 -2.77 -2.76 14.17
CA LEU A 14 -4.21 -2.51 14.36
C LEU A 14 -4.90 -3.56 15.23
N GLY A 15 -4.27 -4.72 15.48
CA GLY A 15 -4.85 -5.77 16.33
C GLY A 15 -6.00 -6.54 15.70
N VAL A 16 -6.21 -6.39 14.38
CA VAL A 16 -7.22 -7.12 13.58
C VAL A 16 -6.54 -7.86 12.45
N LYS A 17 -7.04 -9.05 12.09
CA LYS A 17 -6.44 -9.84 11.01
C LYS A 17 -6.66 -9.15 9.67
N ILE A 18 -5.58 -8.74 9.02
CA ILE A 18 -5.58 -8.14 7.67
C ILE A 18 -4.78 -9.05 6.74
N GLU A 19 -5.35 -9.36 5.57
CA GLU A 19 -4.77 -10.29 4.60
C GLU A 19 -4.75 -9.69 3.21
N TYR A 20 -3.60 -9.75 2.53
CA TYR A 20 -3.50 -9.40 1.12
C TYR A 20 -3.84 -10.60 0.25
N THR A 21 -5.00 -10.57 -0.42
CA THR A 21 -5.54 -11.67 -1.22
C THR A 21 -4.95 -11.78 -2.63
N ASN A 22 -4.14 -10.81 -3.04
CA ASN A 22 -3.46 -10.77 -4.34
C ASN A 22 -4.40 -10.86 -5.57
N PRO A 23 -5.43 -9.99 -5.67
CA PRO A 23 -6.37 -10.04 -6.78
C PRO A 23 -5.70 -9.79 -8.14
N SER A 24 -6.29 -10.34 -9.19
CA SER A 24 -6.03 -9.94 -10.57
C SER A 24 -6.52 -8.51 -10.82
N VAL A 25 -6.03 -7.88 -11.89
CA VAL A 25 -6.48 -6.55 -12.30
C VAL A 25 -7.97 -6.54 -12.60
N LYS A 26 -8.50 -7.63 -13.15
CA LYS A 26 -9.91 -7.78 -13.46
C LYS A 26 -10.75 -7.78 -12.17
N GLU A 27 -10.42 -8.66 -11.22
CA GLU A 27 -11.12 -8.76 -9.93
C GLU A 27 -11.09 -7.43 -9.16
N PHE A 28 -9.94 -6.75 -9.15
CA PHE A 28 -9.83 -5.44 -8.51
C PHE A 28 -10.75 -4.40 -9.17
N LYS A 29 -10.77 -4.32 -10.51
CA LYS A 29 -11.61 -3.37 -11.23
C LYS A 29 -13.10 -3.65 -11.06
N GLU A 30 -13.50 -4.92 -11.11
CA GLU A 30 -14.88 -5.34 -10.89
C GLU A 30 -15.33 -4.91 -9.49
N PHE A 31 -14.54 -5.22 -8.45
CA PHE A 31 -14.83 -4.81 -7.08
C PHE A 31 -14.95 -3.28 -6.93
N MET A 32 -14.00 -2.51 -7.47
CA MET A 32 -14.03 -1.04 -7.37
C MET A 32 -15.27 -0.46 -8.06
N THR A 33 -15.63 -0.98 -9.24
CA THR A 33 -16.83 -0.54 -9.98
C THR A 33 -18.11 -0.87 -9.20
N GLU A 34 -18.19 -2.05 -8.59
CA GLU A 34 -19.33 -2.44 -7.75
C GLU A 34 -19.48 -1.54 -6.50
N THR A 35 -18.38 -1.03 -5.96
CA THR A 35 -18.39 -0.05 -4.86
C THR A 35 -18.73 1.39 -5.28
N GLY A 36 -18.92 1.65 -6.59
CA GLY A 36 -19.29 2.95 -7.12
C GLY A 36 -18.11 3.91 -7.33
N GLU A 37 -16.89 3.39 -7.33
CA GLU A 37 -15.66 4.18 -7.55
C GLU A 37 -15.50 4.58 -9.02
N ASP A 38 -14.86 5.72 -9.24
CA ASP A 38 -14.63 6.23 -10.60
C ASP A 38 -13.67 5.32 -11.40
N GLU A 39 -14.07 4.97 -12.62
CA GLU A 39 -13.31 4.05 -13.47
C GLU A 39 -11.94 4.65 -13.87
N SER A 40 -11.89 5.95 -14.14
CA SER A 40 -10.65 6.62 -14.53
C SER A 40 -9.64 6.61 -13.38
N MET A 41 -10.09 6.86 -12.15
CA MET A 41 -9.27 6.78 -10.95
C MET A 41 -8.84 5.33 -10.66
N THR A 42 -9.75 4.37 -10.79
CA THR A 42 -9.44 2.94 -10.65
C THR A 42 -8.33 2.51 -11.61
N ASN A 43 -8.39 2.97 -12.87
CA ASN A 43 -7.35 2.71 -13.88
C ASN A 43 -5.98 3.31 -13.48
N VAL A 44 -5.96 4.51 -12.90
CA VAL A 44 -4.73 5.12 -12.37
C VAL A 44 -4.14 4.28 -11.24
N VAL A 45 -4.97 3.84 -10.29
CA VAL A 45 -4.55 2.99 -9.17
C VAL A 45 -3.95 1.68 -9.67
N VAL A 46 -4.58 1.03 -10.64
CA VAL A 46 -4.02 -0.17 -11.31
C VAL A 46 -2.66 0.14 -11.93
N GLY A 47 -2.54 1.26 -12.67
CA GLY A 47 -1.32 1.65 -13.36
C GLY A 47 -0.10 1.80 -12.44
N VAL A 48 -0.29 2.31 -11.21
CA VAL A 48 0.81 2.49 -10.25
C VAL A 48 1.08 1.23 -9.41
N HIS A 49 0.05 0.43 -9.09
CA HIS A 49 0.21 -0.78 -8.27
C HIS A 49 0.72 -1.97 -9.07
N PHE A 50 0.41 -2.09 -10.36
CA PHE A 50 0.83 -3.23 -11.17
C PHE A 50 2.36 -3.37 -11.27
N PRO A 51 3.15 -2.32 -11.59
CA PRO A 51 4.62 -2.41 -11.54
C PRO A 51 5.16 -2.73 -10.14
N THR A 52 4.52 -2.20 -9.11
CA THR A 52 4.89 -2.47 -7.71
C THR A 52 4.68 -3.93 -7.34
N LYS A 53 3.55 -4.53 -7.74
CA LYS A 53 3.24 -5.96 -7.59
C LYS A 53 4.26 -6.84 -8.32
N LEU A 54 4.75 -6.40 -9.48
CA LEU A 54 5.84 -7.06 -10.21
C LEU A 54 7.24 -6.84 -9.59
N GLY A 55 7.35 -6.03 -8.53
CA GLY A 55 8.60 -5.73 -7.84
C GLY A 55 9.51 -4.72 -8.55
N LEU A 56 8.99 -3.98 -9.53
CA LEU A 56 9.75 -2.99 -10.29
C LEU A 56 10.06 -1.72 -9.47
N ALA A 57 9.39 -1.52 -8.34
CA ALA A 57 9.56 -0.38 -7.44
C ALA A 57 10.51 -0.65 -6.24
N LYS A 58 11.29 -1.73 -6.25
CA LYS A 58 12.10 -2.17 -5.09
C LYS A 58 13.40 -1.37 -4.85
N GLY A 59 13.73 -0.41 -5.72
CA GLY A 59 14.97 0.36 -5.62
C GLY A 59 15.08 1.13 -4.31
N ILE A 60 16.13 0.88 -3.53
CA ILE A 60 16.43 1.63 -2.30
C ILE A 60 17.44 2.73 -2.63
N LYS A 61 17.13 3.96 -2.21
CA LYS A 61 18.01 5.13 -2.31
C LYS A 61 18.11 5.84 -0.97
N HIS A 62 19.17 6.61 -0.78
CA HIS A 62 19.44 7.35 0.46
C HIS A 62 19.29 8.87 0.30
N ASP A 63 18.72 9.33 -0.82
CA ASP A 63 18.65 10.76 -1.14
C ASP A 63 17.75 11.51 -0.15
N PHE A 64 16.70 10.87 0.37
CA PHE A 64 15.88 11.44 1.45
C PHE A 64 16.73 11.82 2.68
N ASP A 65 17.59 10.90 3.13
CA ASP A 65 18.49 11.13 4.27
C ASP A 65 19.51 12.23 3.96
N LYS A 66 20.13 12.17 2.77
CA LYS A 66 21.11 13.17 2.33
C LYS A 66 20.53 14.59 2.26
N VAL A 67 19.29 14.73 1.79
CA VAL A 67 18.65 16.03 1.59
C VAL A 67 18.05 16.57 2.89
N THR A 68 17.48 15.70 3.72
CA THR A 68 16.70 16.13 4.90
C THR A 68 17.42 15.98 6.23
N GLY A 69 18.50 15.19 6.28
CA GLY A 69 19.17 14.77 7.52
C GLY A 69 18.32 13.85 8.40
N LYS A 70 17.19 13.32 7.89
CA LYS A 70 16.26 12.47 8.63
C LYS A 70 16.21 11.08 8.02
N LYS A 71 15.98 10.07 8.86
CA LYS A 71 15.67 8.72 8.38
C LYS A 71 14.23 8.67 7.85
N PRO A 72 13.96 7.91 6.77
CA PRO A 72 12.59 7.67 6.30
C PRO A 72 11.73 7.08 7.42
N ARG A 73 10.45 7.48 7.46
CA ARG A 73 9.49 6.93 8.41
C ARG A 73 9.27 5.44 8.12
N GLN A 74 9.24 4.64 9.18
CA GLN A 74 8.88 3.22 9.07
C GLN A 74 7.37 3.08 8.85
N ILE A 75 6.96 2.09 8.05
CA ILE A 75 5.55 1.87 7.74
C ILE A 75 4.70 1.61 9.00
N ALA A 76 5.25 0.89 9.99
CA ALA A 76 4.58 0.64 11.26
C ALA A 76 4.22 1.94 11.99
N GLN A 77 5.17 2.89 12.04
CA GLN A 77 4.93 4.20 12.63
C GLN A 77 3.88 4.99 11.86
N TYR A 78 3.89 4.93 10.53
CA TYR A 78 2.84 5.58 9.73
C TYR A 78 1.46 5.00 10.03
N ILE A 79 1.32 3.68 10.11
CA ILE A 79 0.03 3.04 10.42
C ILE A 79 -0.43 3.44 11.83
N GLU A 80 0.49 3.49 12.81
CA GLU A 80 0.20 3.95 14.17
C GLU A 80 -0.26 5.42 14.19
N ASP A 81 0.47 6.31 13.52
CA ASP A 81 0.17 7.75 13.45
C ASP A 81 -1.25 8.01 12.92
N PHE A 82 -1.75 7.13 12.05
CA PHE A 82 -3.06 7.23 11.41
C PHE A 82 -4.04 6.15 11.90
N ARG A 83 -3.80 5.54 13.06
CA ARG A 83 -4.66 4.46 13.60
C ARG A 83 -6.16 4.78 13.53
N GLY A 84 -6.55 5.99 13.94
CA GLY A 84 -7.94 6.43 13.94
C GLY A 84 -8.59 6.64 12.56
N SER A 85 -7.85 6.53 11.46
CA SER A 85 -8.41 6.49 10.10
C SER A 85 -8.84 5.08 9.67
N TRP A 86 -8.45 4.04 10.42
CA TRP A 86 -8.70 2.63 10.10
C TRP A 86 -9.73 1.97 11.01
N GLU A 87 -10.09 2.64 12.12
CA GLU A 87 -11.20 2.26 13.02
C GLU A 87 -12.55 2.66 12.40
#